data_AF-A0A9N7P1P4-F1
#
_entry.id   AF-A0A9N7P1P4-F1
#
_cell.length_a   1.000
_cell.length_b   1.000
_cell.length_c   1.000
_cell.angle_alpha   90.00
_cell.angle_beta   90.00
_cell.angle_gamma   90.00
#
_symmetry.space_group_name_H-M   'P 1'
#
loop_
_entity.id
_entity.type
_entity.pdbx_description
1 polymer ?
#
loop_
_entity_poly.entity_id
_entity_poly.type
_entity_poly.pdbx_seq_one_letter_code
_entity_poly.pdbx_strand_id
1 'polypeptide(L)'
;MERTPMAESSTHGSVTQAMPNFISQLPDHIIYLILSFLPTKQSDVTSTLSKRWRTLWAHVPTLDLHSGTHHPNFPAIVDHVLSLHEASVLESFSLYQENSTDFTESELENWITLVLLERNVKSIKLNLDSEIMVKLPKCLFTSQTLVNLRLEICALPTFTEPISLPSLKTLYLCLVQYEVNFTLPWLLEGCQVLEKLTVSGIANALDQLIVASASLRSLELKLLFDNVNCLVLVDAPGLRCLKVNECSYLRIGFRRVANYLAEADISFNNYMFQENEILCVVDLPAAQLYVTFSNLVSLELATGWRIILKIFKSAENLEVLIIHKGYDNLKRWSELMEGQCACLLYSLKIVVIDEFGWTDDELEV
;
A
#
# COMPACT_ATOMS: atom_id res chain seq x y z
N MET A 1 45.88 73.12 -24.40
CA MET A 1 47.15 72.35 -24.32
C MET A 1 47.22 71.80 -22.91
N GLU A 2 46.91 70.51 -22.73
CA GLU A 2 47.30 69.67 -21.58
C GLU A 2 46.59 68.32 -21.70
N ARG A 3 47.35 67.22 -21.60
CA ARG A 3 47.14 66.06 -20.70
C ARG A 3 47.84 64.79 -21.24
N THR A 4 48.90 64.42 -20.53
CA THR A 4 49.47 63.07 -20.24
C THR A 4 48.42 62.09 -19.69
N PRO A 5 48.77 60.83 -19.29
CA PRO A 5 49.62 59.77 -19.86
C PRO A 5 48.88 58.40 -19.82
N MET A 6 49.50 57.27 -20.21
CA MET A 6 49.01 55.97 -19.69
C MET A 6 50.10 54.90 -19.59
N ALA A 7 50.12 54.28 -18.41
CA ALA A 7 51.14 53.43 -17.85
C ALA A 7 51.02 51.96 -18.29
N GLU A 8 52.14 51.27 -18.12
CA GLU A 8 52.32 49.82 -18.19
C GLU A 8 51.26 49.08 -17.37
N SER A 9 50.50 48.20 -18.01
CA SER A 9 49.68 47.20 -17.33
C SER A 9 50.35 45.83 -17.42
N SER A 10 50.82 45.41 -16.25
CA SER A 10 51.31 44.08 -15.92
C SER A 10 50.31 42.99 -16.33
N THR A 11 50.83 41.98 -17.00
CA THR A 11 50.20 40.69 -17.28
C THR A 11 49.86 39.95 -15.98
N HIS A 12 48.64 40.15 -15.46
CA HIS A 12 48.04 39.20 -14.53
C HIS A 12 47.44 38.04 -15.33
N GLY A 13 48.20 36.94 -15.42
CA GLY A 13 47.63 35.65 -15.78
C GLY A 13 46.65 35.23 -14.70
N SER A 14 45.34 35.36 -14.96
CA SER A 14 44.33 34.70 -14.14
C SER A 14 44.38 33.21 -14.46
N VAL A 15 45.15 32.46 -13.67
CA VAL A 15 44.95 31.03 -13.54
C VAL A 15 43.62 30.87 -12.83
N THR A 16 42.53 30.71 -13.59
CA THR A 16 41.31 30.09 -13.09
C THR A 16 41.68 28.65 -12.73
N GLN A 17 42.13 28.44 -11.48
CA GLN A 17 42.08 27.13 -10.87
C GLN A 17 40.62 26.69 -10.93
N ALA A 18 40.31 25.82 -11.89
CA ALA A 18 39.04 25.12 -11.89
C ALA A 18 38.91 24.47 -10.51
N MET A 19 37.90 24.85 -9.74
CA MET A 19 37.65 24.21 -8.45
C MET A 19 37.64 22.70 -8.69
N PRO A 20 38.45 21.92 -7.95
CA PRO A 20 38.45 20.48 -8.09
C PRO A 20 37.00 20.00 -7.96
N ASN A 21 36.54 19.26 -8.95
CA ASN A 21 35.15 18.83 -9.06
C ASN A 21 34.85 17.97 -7.82
N PHE A 22 34.27 18.55 -6.76
CA PHE A 22 34.16 17.90 -5.43
C PHE A 22 33.45 16.53 -5.50
N ILE A 23 32.56 16.38 -6.48
CA ILE A 23 31.85 15.14 -6.81
C ILE A 23 32.80 14.00 -7.20
N SER A 24 33.93 14.28 -7.86
CA SER A 24 34.92 13.27 -8.24
C SER A 24 35.84 12.84 -7.10
N GLN A 25 35.84 13.55 -5.96
CA GLN A 25 36.66 13.23 -4.78
C GLN A 25 35.90 12.44 -3.70
N LEU A 26 34.59 12.24 -3.85
CA LEU A 26 33.79 11.49 -2.88
C LEU A 26 34.28 10.03 -2.76
N PRO A 27 34.32 9.43 -1.57
CA PRO A 27 34.57 8.01 -1.40
C PRO A 27 33.50 7.14 -2.07
N ASP A 28 33.85 5.94 -2.49
CA ASP A 28 32.95 5.03 -3.20
C ASP A 28 31.68 4.70 -2.41
N HIS A 29 31.80 4.53 -1.09
CA HIS A 29 30.64 4.28 -0.22
C HIS A 29 29.67 5.49 -0.17
N ILE A 30 30.17 6.72 -0.26
CA ILE A 30 29.33 7.92 -0.31
C ILE A 30 28.64 8.03 -1.67
N ILE A 31 29.36 7.73 -2.76
CA ILE A 31 28.76 7.70 -4.11
C ILE A 31 27.70 6.61 -4.21
N TYR A 32 27.98 5.42 -3.68
CA TYR A 32 27.02 4.32 -3.61
C TYR A 32 25.76 4.71 -2.82
N LEU A 33 25.94 5.35 -1.65
CA LEU A 33 24.82 5.88 -0.87
C LEU A 33 24.01 6.89 -1.69
N ILE A 34 24.65 7.88 -2.31
CA ILE A 34 23.97 8.86 -3.17
C ILE A 34 23.17 8.15 -4.28
N LEU A 35 23.80 7.22 -5.01
CA LEU A 35 23.16 6.48 -6.10
C LEU A 35 22.00 5.59 -5.61
N SER A 36 22.08 5.02 -4.41
CA SER A 36 20.99 4.23 -3.81
C SER A 36 19.76 5.04 -3.43
N PHE A 37 19.89 6.37 -3.30
CA PHE A 37 18.79 7.28 -2.99
C PHE A 37 18.24 8.01 -4.22
N LEU A 38 18.89 7.88 -5.39
CA LEU A 38 18.45 8.52 -6.63
C LEU A 38 17.48 7.60 -7.39
N PRO A 39 16.36 8.13 -7.93
CA PRO A 39 15.55 7.40 -8.90
C PRO A 39 16.43 6.94 -10.07
N THR A 40 16.13 5.78 -10.69
CA THR A 40 17.04 5.17 -11.69
C THR A 40 17.37 6.10 -12.84
N LYS A 41 16.40 6.92 -13.29
CA LYS A 41 16.63 7.94 -14.32
C LYS A 41 17.70 8.97 -13.93
N GLN A 42 17.75 9.38 -12.66
CA GLN A 42 18.77 10.32 -12.17
C GLN A 42 20.09 9.62 -11.89
N SER A 43 20.05 8.35 -11.47
CA SER A 43 21.25 7.57 -11.23
C SER A 43 21.95 7.17 -12.55
N ASP A 44 21.20 6.93 -13.62
CA ASP A 44 21.71 6.76 -14.99
C ASP A 44 22.41 8.01 -15.51
N VAL A 45 21.80 9.19 -15.36
CA VAL A 45 22.40 10.47 -15.78
C VAL A 45 23.66 10.76 -14.95
N THR A 46 23.61 10.53 -13.64
CA THR A 46 24.79 10.74 -12.77
C THR A 46 25.88 9.68 -12.99
N SER A 47 25.54 8.50 -13.50
CA SER A 47 26.52 7.48 -13.92
C SER A 47 27.41 7.96 -15.08
N THR A 48 26.95 8.95 -15.86
CA THR A 48 27.74 9.56 -16.96
C THR A 48 28.81 10.54 -16.46
N LEU A 49 28.74 10.96 -15.19
CA LEU A 49 29.69 11.92 -14.60
C LEU A 49 31.12 11.37 -14.56
N SER A 50 31.28 10.05 -14.39
CA SER A 50 32.58 9.38 -14.53
C SER A 50 32.42 7.86 -14.62
N LYS A 51 33.44 7.18 -15.15
CA LYS A 51 33.51 5.70 -15.16
C LYS A 51 33.26 5.09 -13.78
N ARG A 52 33.72 5.76 -12.71
CA ARG A 52 33.58 5.29 -11.32
C ARG A 52 32.13 5.30 -10.83
N TRP A 53 31.36 6.31 -11.22
CA TRP A 53 29.94 6.38 -10.86
C TRP A 53 29.14 5.29 -11.58
N ARG A 54 29.45 5.02 -12.86
CA ARG A 54 28.87 3.90 -13.61
C ARG A 54 29.15 2.54 -12.98
N THR A 55 30.40 2.26 -12.58
CA THR A 55 30.74 0.97 -11.95
C THR A 55 30.03 0.77 -10.61
N LEU A 56 29.88 1.84 -9.83
CA LEU A 56 29.18 1.78 -8.54
C LEU A 56 27.66 1.61 -8.74
N TRP A 57 27.09 2.29 -9.73
CA TRP A 57 25.68 2.18 -10.08
C TRP A 57 25.28 0.75 -10.46
N ALA A 58 26.13 0.03 -11.22
CA ALA A 58 25.85 -1.35 -11.64
C ALA A 58 25.65 -2.31 -10.45
N HIS A 59 26.08 -1.95 -9.25
CA HIS A 59 25.98 -2.75 -8.03
C HIS A 59 24.95 -2.22 -7.02
N VAL A 60 24.19 -1.18 -7.36
CA VAL A 60 23.14 -0.64 -6.49
C VAL A 60 22.04 -1.69 -6.32
N PRO A 61 21.55 -1.97 -5.09
CA PRO A 61 20.68 -3.12 -4.85
C PRO A 61 19.21 -2.78 -5.15
N THR A 62 18.94 -1.62 -5.72
CA THR A 62 17.60 -1.09 -5.97
C THR A 62 17.51 -0.58 -7.40
N LEU A 63 16.50 -1.05 -8.12
CA LEU A 63 16.13 -0.54 -9.44
C LEU A 63 14.71 0.02 -9.37
N ASP A 64 14.55 1.22 -9.89
CA ASP A 64 13.31 1.99 -9.87
C ASP A 64 13.05 2.68 -11.21
N LEU A 65 12.30 2.02 -12.07
CA LEU A 65 12.13 2.36 -13.48
C LEU A 65 10.76 2.98 -13.71
N HIS A 66 10.74 4.21 -14.23
CA HIS A 66 9.51 4.95 -14.49
C HIS A 66 9.44 5.32 -15.97
N SER A 67 8.34 5.04 -16.66
CA SER A 67 8.14 5.50 -18.05
C SER A 67 8.11 7.03 -18.11
N GLY A 68 7.41 7.65 -17.15
CA GLY A 68 7.05 9.08 -17.21
C GLY A 68 6.08 9.36 -18.36
N THR A 69 5.65 10.62 -18.51
CA THR A 69 4.50 10.95 -19.35
C THR A 69 4.67 10.73 -20.85
N HIS A 70 5.89 10.71 -21.41
CA HIS A 70 6.11 10.55 -22.86
C HIS A 70 7.52 10.06 -23.21
N HIS A 71 7.95 8.88 -22.74
CA HIS A 71 9.22 8.31 -23.21
C HIS A 71 8.99 7.29 -24.32
N PRO A 72 9.12 7.66 -25.62
CA PRO A 72 9.11 6.65 -26.68
C PRO A 72 10.27 5.69 -26.39
N ASN A 73 9.99 4.39 -26.34
CA ASN A 73 10.96 3.32 -26.11
C ASN A 73 11.35 3.02 -24.64
N PHE A 74 10.42 3.17 -23.69
CA PHE A 74 10.61 2.67 -22.31
C PHE A 74 11.08 1.20 -22.21
N PRO A 75 10.58 0.23 -23.01
CA PRO A 75 11.03 -1.16 -22.92
C PRO A 75 12.54 -1.30 -23.17
N ALA A 76 13.06 -0.62 -24.18
CA ALA A 76 14.50 -0.65 -24.48
C ALA A 76 15.35 -0.03 -23.37
N ILE A 77 14.81 0.92 -22.60
CA ILE A 77 15.47 1.45 -21.40
C ILE A 77 15.51 0.39 -20.32
N VAL A 78 14.40 -0.31 -20.08
CA VAL A 78 14.34 -1.40 -19.10
C VAL A 78 15.37 -2.47 -19.47
N ASP A 79 15.39 -2.92 -20.73
CA ASP A 79 16.37 -3.88 -21.23
C ASP A 79 17.81 -3.37 -21.06
N HIS A 80 18.06 -2.11 -21.40
CA HIS A 80 19.38 -1.51 -21.27
C HIS A 80 19.84 -1.48 -19.81
N VAL A 81 18.99 -1.02 -18.89
CA VAL A 81 19.28 -0.96 -17.45
C VAL A 81 19.53 -2.36 -16.90
N LEU A 82 18.67 -3.33 -17.20
CA LEU A 82 18.85 -4.72 -16.74
C LEU A 82 20.13 -5.35 -17.30
N SER A 83 20.54 -4.98 -18.52
CA SER A 83 21.79 -5.46 -19.13
C SER A 83 23.05 -4.88 -18.50
N LEU A 84 22.99 -3.64 -18.02
CA LEU A 84 24.12 -2.94 -17.37
C LEU A 84 24.21 -3.23 -15.88
N HIS A 85 23.14 -3.77 -15.29
CA HIS A 85 23.06 -4.01 -13.86
C HIS A 85 23.68 -5.37 -13.49
N GLU A 86 24.71 -5.32 -12.65
CA GLU A 86 25.60 -6.44 -12.31
C GLU A 86 25.36 -6.97 -10.89
N ALA A 87 24.51 -6.34 -10.07
CA ALA A 87 24.34 -6.77 -8.68
C ALA A 87 23.70 -8.16 -8.61
N SER A 88 24.34 -9.11 -7.93
CA SER A 88 23.84 -10.49 -7.81
C SER A 88 22.57 -10.65 -6.95
N VAL A 89 22.25 -9.65 -6.13
CA VAL A 89 21.07 -9.62 -5.27
C VAL A 89 20.43 -8.24 -5.38
N LEU A 90 19.14 -8.20 -5.71
CA LEU A 90 18.30 -7.00 -5.69
C LEU A 90 17.47 -6.98 -4.42
N GLU A 91 17.58 -5.91 -3.64
CA GLU A 91 16.68 -5.66 -2.52
C GLU A 91 15.30 -5.20 -3.02
N SER A 92 15.26 -4.36 -4.06
CA SER A 92 14.00 -3.89 -4.65
C SER A 92 14.08 -3.69 -6.15
N PHE A 93 13.03 -4.09 -6.86
CA PHE A 93 12.75 -3.75 -8.24
C PHE A 93 11.40 -3.05 -8.33
N SER A 94 11.34 -1.91 -9.00
CA SER A 94 10.10 -1.17 -9.21
C SER A 94 9.96 -0.79 -10.67
N LEU A 95 8.77 -1.00 -11.21
CA LEU A 95 8.39 -0.66 -12.58
C LEU A 95 7.09 0.14 -12.53
N TYR A 96 7.17 1.39 -12.94
CA TYR A 96 6.06 2.33 -13.00
C TYR A 96 5.84 2.75 -14.43
N GLN A 97 4.66 2.44 -14.94
CA GLN A 97 4.19 2.89 -16.23
C GLN A 97 3.03 3.86 -16.03
N GLU A 98 3.04 4.96 -16.78
CA GLU A 98 1.96 5.96 -16.79
C GLU A 98 1.37 6.07 -18.20
N ASN A 99 0.07 5.78 -18.33
CA ASN A 99 -0.76 6.08 -19.50
C ASN A 99 -0.16 5.64 -20.85
N SER A 100 0.48 4.46 -20.91
CA SER A 100 0.98 3.91 -22.17
C SER A 100 0.86 2.38 -22.22
N THR A 101 1.00 1.81 -23.41
CA THR A 101 1.14 0.36 -23.65
C THR A 101 2.46 0.07 -24.36
N ASP A 102 3.55 0.66 -23.87
CA ASP A 102 4.82 0.62 -24.59
C ASP A 102 5.48 -0.78 -24.59
N PHE A 103 5.06 -1.70 -23.72
CA PHE A 103 5.55 -3.08 -23.67
C PHE A 103 4.43 -4.13 -23.73
N THR A 104 4.82 -5.34 -24.11
CA THR A 104 4.01 -6.56 -24.18
C THR A 104 4.09 -7.36 -22.88
N GLU A 105 3.09 -8.21 -22.61
CA GLU A 105 3.11 -9.14 -21.46
C GLU A 105 4.35 -10.05 -21.45
N SER A 106 4.88 -10.39 -22.63
CA SER A 106 6.10 -11.20 -22.80
C SER A 106 7.35 -10.45 -22.34
N GLU A 107 7.47 -9.15 -22.66
CA GLU A 107 8.58 -8.32 -22.17
C GLU A 107 8.53 -8.20 -20.64
N LEU A 108 7.35 -7.96 -20.07
CA LEU A 108 7.15 -7.97 -18.63
C LEU A 108 7.55 -9.32 -18.01
N GLU A 109 7.13 -10.43 -18.61
CA GLU A 109 7.49 -11.78 -18.15
C GLU A 109 9.01 -11.99 -18.16
N ASN A 110 9.71 -11.55 -19.20
CA ASN A 110 11.17 -11.64 -19.29
C ASN A 110 11.85 -10.82 -18.19
N TRP A 111 11.44 -9.56 -17.99
CA TRP A 111 12.01 -8.69 -16.96
C TRP A 111 11.80 -9.26 -15.56
N ILE A 112 10.58 -9.70 -15.25
CA ILE A 112 10.24 -10.27 -13.94
C ILE A 112 10.98 -11.58 -13.72
N THR A 113 11.06 -12.45 -14.73
CA THR A 113 11.81 -13.70 -14.65
C THR A 113 13.29 -13.46 -14.38
N LEU A 114 13.90 -12.50 -15.08
CA LEU A 114 15.30 -12.13 -14.88
C LEU A 114 15.56 -11.68 -13.44
N VAL A 115 14.78 -10.75 -12.90
CA VAL A 115 15.01 -10.23 -11.54
C VAL A 115 14.70 -11.26 -10.46
N LEU A 116 13.77 -12.17 -10.70
CA LEU A 116 13.44 -13.25 -9.75
C LEU A 116 14.52 -14.34 -9.75
N LEU A 117 14.88 -14.87 -10.93
CA LEU A 117 15.74 -16.04 -11.04
C LEU A 117 17.23 -15.69 -10.94
N GLU A 118 17.66 -14.57 -11.52
CA GLU A 118 19.07 -14.22 -11.58
C GLU A 118 19.51 -13.23 -10.50
N ARG A 119 18.55 -12.52 -9.90
CA ARG A 119 18.84 -11.42 -8.95
C ARG A 119 18.18 -11.61 -7.58
N ASN A 120 17.48 -12.73 -7.35
CA ASN A 120 16.88 -13.10 -6.07
C ASN A 120 16.12 -11.94 -5.40
N VAL A 121 15.34 -11.20 -6.19
CA VAL A 121 14.73 -9.96 -5.70
C VAL A 121 13.80 -10.20 -4.50
N LYS A 122 13.87 -9.32 -3.50
CA LYS A 122 13.04 -9.42 -2.28
C LYS A 122 11.79 -8.55 -2.31
N SER A 123 11.82 -7.43 -3.02
CA SER A 123 10.69 -6.50 -3.13
C SER A 123 10.39 -6.19 -4.58
N ILE A 124 9.16 -6.41 -5.02
CA ILE A 124 8.69 -5.99 -6.35
C ILE A 124 7.53 -5.00 -6.19
N LYS A 125 7.62 -3.88 -6.92
CA LYS A 125 6.53 -2.89 -7.03
C LYS A 125 6.20 -2.68 -8.50
N LEU A 126 4.98 -3.00 -8.89
CA LEU A 126 4.50 -2.83 -10.25
C LEU A 126 3.29 -1.90 -10.23
N ASN A 127 3.38 -0.83 -11.00
CA ASN A 127 2.24 0.00 -11.37
C ASN A 127 2.19 0.02 -12.89
N LEU A 128 1.16 -0.60 -13.46
CA LEU A 128 1.05 -0.87 -14.88
C LEU A 128 -0.10 -0.04 -15.50
N ASP A 129 -0.21 1.24 -15.11
CA ASP A 129 -1.26 2.15 -15.56
C ASP A 129 -1.31 2.25 -17.09
N SER A 130 -2.23 1.49 -17.67
CA SER A 130 -2.34 1.20 -19.10
C SER A 130 -3.81 1.21 -19.50
N GLU A 131 -4.10 1.60 -20.75
CA GLU A 131 -5.45 1.56 -21.32
C GLU A 131 -6.08 0.16 -21.25
N ILE A 132 -5.23 -0.88 -21.32
CA ILE A 132 -5.62 -2.28 -21.21
C ILE A 132 -4.93 -2.89 -20.00
N MET A 133 -5.71 -3.58 -19.18
CA MET A 133 -5.21 -4.24 -17.98
C MET A 133 -4.18 -5.32 -18.31
N VAL A 134 -2.94 -5.13 -17.89
CA VAL A 134 -1.82 -6.03 -18.18
C VAL A 134 -1.87 -7.24 -17.26
N LYS A 135 -1.83 -8.47 -17.80
CA LYS A 135 -1.75 -9.68 -16.97
C LYS A 135 -0.34 -9.87 -16.42
N LEU A 136 -0.27 -10.13 -15.12
CA LEU A 136 1.00 -10.41 -14.45
C LEU A 136 1.53 -11.81 -14.80
N PRO A 137 2.85 -11.98 -14.92
CA PRO A 137 3.46 -13.27 -15.21
C PRO A 137 3.31 -14.24 -14.04
N LYS A 138 3.09 -15.53 -14.36
CA LYS A 138 2.86 -16.58 -13.34
C LYS A 138 4.07 -16.81 -12.44
N CYS A 139 5.30 -16.62 -12.95
CA CYS A 139 6.54 -16.79 -12.21
C CYS A 139 6.63 -15.85 -10.99
N LEU A 140 5.92 -14.72 -11.01
CA LEU A 140 5.81 -13.81 -9.87
C LEU A 140 5.20 -14.48 -8.63
N PHE A 141 4.32 -15.46 -8.84
CA PHE A 141 3.54 -16.14 -7.80
C PHE A 141 4.14 -17.49 -7.36
N THR A 142 5.33 -17.84 -7.85
CA THR A 142 6.07 -19.05 -7.44
C THR A 142 7.43 -18.72 -6.80
N SER A 143 7.71 -17.43 -6.59
CA SER A 143 8.96 -16.95 -6.03
C SER A 143 9.17 -17.37 -4.57
N GLN A 144 10.38 -17.82 -4.28
CA GLN A 144 10.81 -18.20 -2.93
C GLN A 144 11.47 -17.04 -2.15
N THR A 145 11.86 -15.97 -2.85
CA THR A 145 12.65 -14.86 -2.28
C THR A 145 11.81 -13.62 -1.97
N LEU A 146 10.63 -13.49 -2.60
CA LEU A 146 9.80 -12.30 -2.45
C LEU A 146 9.26 -12.17 -1.03
N VAL A 147 9.54 -11.02 -0.42
CA VAL A 147 9.10 -10.62 0.91
C VAL A 147 8.01 -9.55 0.82
N ASN A 148 8.13 -8.64 -0.15
CA ASN A 148 7.19 -7.54 -0.36
C ASN A 148 6.72 -7.53 -1.82
N LEU A 149 5.41 -7.52 -2.02
CA LEU A 149 4.80 -7.44 -3.34
C LEU A 149 3.75 -6.33 -3.37
N ARG A 150 3.96 -5.35 -4.23
CA ARG A 150 3.04 -4.24 -4.46
C ARG A 150 2.60 -4.25 -5.92
N LEU A 151 1.30 -4.39 -6.14
CA LEU A 151 0.67 -4.51 -7.44
C LEU A 151 -0.39 -3.43 -7.58
N GLU A 152 -0.27 -2.61 -8.61
CA GLU A 152 -1.19 -1.53 -8.91
C GLU A 152 -1.59 -1.56 -10.38
N ILE A 153 -2.90 -1.43 -10.63
CA ILE A 153 -3.46 -1.28 -11.99
C ILE A 153 -2.99 -2.41 -12.91
N CYS A 154 -3.22 -3.65 -12.46
CA CYS A 154 -2.84 -4.86 -13.21
C CYS A 154 -3.84 -6.01 -13.01
N ALA A 155 -3.83 -7.01 -13.88
CA ALA A 155 -4.65 -8.21 -13.77
C ALA A 155 -3.85 -9.39 -13.20
N LEU A 156 -4.45 -10.13 -12.27
CA LEU A 156 -3.92 -11.42 -11.85
C LEU A 156 -4.12 -12.45 -12.97
N PRO A 157 -3.14 -13.34 -13.22
CA PRO A 157 -3.28 -14.39 -14.21
C PRO A 157 -4.25 -15.49 -13.75
N THR A 158 -4.73 -16.30 -14.69
CA THR A 158 -5.42 -17.55 -14.36
C THR A 158 -4.45 -18.51 -13.70
N PHE A 159 -4.72 -18.86 -12.44
CA PHE A 159 -3.94 -19.85 -11.71
C PHE A 159 -4.39 -21.26 -12.11
N THR A 160 -3.49 -22.00 -12.77
CA THR A 160 -3.66 -23.41 -13.13
C THR A 160 -2.86 -24.33 -12.21
N GLU A 161 -1.93 -23.76 -11.45
CA GLU A 161 -0.97 -24.44 -10.59
C GLU A 161 -1.02 -23.82 -9.18
N PRO A 162 -0.62 -24.58 -8.14
CA PRO A 162 -0.58 -24.06 -6.79
C PRO A 162 0.42 -22.91 -6.66
N ILE A 163 -0.04 -21.81 -6.06
CA ILE A 163 0.75 -20.63 -5.76
C ILE A 163 1.65 -20.93 -4.57
N SER A 164 2.89 -20.43 -4.59
CA SER A 164 3.83 -20.60 -3.48
C SER A 164 4.67 -19.35 -3.32
N LEU A 165 4.40 -18.60 -2.25
CA LEU A 165 5.11 -17.39 -1.86
C LEU A 165 5.48 -17.48 -0.37
N PRO A 166 6.36 -18.43 0.01
CA PRO A 166 6.56 -18.79 1.42
C PRO A 166 7.29 -17.73 2.24
N SER A 167 7.94 -16.76 1.59
CA SER A 167 8.67 -15.66 2.24
C SER A 167 7.86 -14.36 2.29
N LEU A 168 6.68 -14.31 1.66
CA LEU A 168 5.93 -13.07 1.47
C LEU A 168 5.29 -12.62 2.78
N LYS A 169 5.70 -11.44 3.24
CA LYS A 169 5.21 -10.80 4.47
C LYS A 169 4.24 -9.66 4.20
N THR A 170 4.43 -8.91 3.12
CA THR A 170 3.56 -7.80 2.77
C THR A 170 3.03 -7.93 1.35
N LEU A 171 1.71 -7.79 1.22
CA LEU A 171 1.01 -7.79 -0.05
C LEU A 171 0.14 -6.54 -0.14
N TYR A 172 0.37 -5.74 -1.17
CA TYR A 172 -0.43 -4.55 -1.48
C TYR A 172 -1.03 -4.72 -2.87
N LEU A 173 -2.36 -4.64 -2.94
CA LEU A 173 -3.14 -4.77 -4.16
C LEU A 173 -3.96 -3.49 -4.33
N CYS A 174 -3.73 -2.74 -5.41
CA CYS A 174 -4.49 -1.54 -5.71
C CYS A 174 -5.06 -1.58 -7.13
N LEU A 175 -6.38 -1.39 -7.27
CA LEU A 175 -7.08 -1.47 -8.55
C LEU A 175 -6.70 -2.74 -9.33
N VAL A 176 -6.63 -3.88 -8.63
CA VAL A 176 -6.27 -5.16 -9.24
C VAL A 176 -7.52 -5.83 -9.80
N GLN A 177 -7.42 -6.40 -10.99
CA GLN A 177 -8.48 -7.19 -11.60
C GLN A 177 -8.33 -8.66 -11.21
N TYR A 178 -9.41 -9.25 -10.70
CA TYR A 178 -9.49 -10.66 -10.32
C TYR A 178 -10.32 -11.42 -11.35
N GLU A 179 -9.86 -12.58 -11.81
CA GLU A 179 -10.66 -13.37 -12.76
C GLU A 179 -11.89 -14.01 -12.12
N VAL A 180 -11.78 -14.47 -10.86
CA VAL A 180 -12.87 -15.09 -10.10
C VAL A 180 -12.81 -14.73 -8.62
N ASN A 181 -13.91 -14.88 -7.89
CA ASN A 181 -13.99 -14.60 -6.44
C ASN A 181 -12.98 -15.40 -5.59
N PHE A 182 -12.52 -16.56 -6.10
CA PHE A 182 -11.56 -17.44 -5.44
C PHE A 182 -10.09 -17.15 -5.76
N THR A 183 -9.80 -16.19 -6.67
CA THR A 183 -8.43 -15.85 -7.06
C THR A 183 -7.60 -15.34 -5.86
N LEU A 184 -8.17 -14.44 -5.04
CA LEU A 184 -7.47 -13.93 -3.86
C LEU A 184 -7.28 -15.01 -2.77
N PRO A 185 -8.29 -15.81 -2.39
CA PRO A 185 -8.10 -16.94 -1.48
C PRO A 185 -6.97 -17.88 -1.87
N TRP A 186 -6.88 -18.27 -3.15
CA TRP A 186 -5.81 -19.14 -3.63
C TRP A 186 -4.43 -18.47 -3.52
N LEU A 187 -4.34 -17.17 -3.81
CA LEU A 187 -3.11 -16.41 -3.63
C LEU A 187 -2.68 -16.39 -2.15
N LEU A 188 -3.61 -16.14 -1.24
CA LEU A 188 -3.34 -16.05 0.20
C LEU A 188 -3.00 -17.42 0.80
N GLU A 189 -3.58 -18.51 0.30
CA GLU A 189 -3.25 -19.89 0.71
C GLU A 189 -1.78 -20.23 0.43
N GLY A 190 -1.22 -19.71 -0.66
CA GLY A 190 0.21 -19.83 -0.99
C GLY A 190 1.16 -18.99 -0.13
N CYS A 191 0.65 -18.06 0.69
CA CYS A 191 1.44 -17.09 1.47
C CYS A 191 1.45 -17.44 2.97
N GLN A 192 2.33 -18.37 3.37
CA GLN A 192 2.31 -18.94 4.72
C GLN A 192 2.72 -17.97 5.84
N VAL A 193 3.47 -16.91 5.53
CA VAL A 193 4.02 -15.94 6.52
C VAL A 193 3.50 -14.51 6.31
N LEU A 194 2.40 -14.34 5.58
CA LEU A 194 1.84 -13.02 5.29
C LEU A 194 1.42 -12.28 6.57
N GLU A 195 2.02 -11.13 6.84
CA GLU A 195 1.74 -10.33 8.04
C GLU A 195 0.79 -9.17 7.73
N LYS A 196 0.92 -8.54 6.56
CA LYS A 196 0.13 -7.38 6.15
C LYS A 196 -0.46 -7.55 4.75
N LEU A 197 -1.76 -7.31 4.63
CA LEU A 197 -2.51 -7.25 3.38
C LEU A 197 -3.20 -5.88 3.27
N THR A 198 -2.97 -5.18 2.16
CA THR A 198 -3.75 -4.00 1.79
C THR A 198 -4.47 -4.26 0.47
N VAL A 199 -5.78 -4.05 0.43
CA VAL A 199 -6.60 -4.12 -0.77
C VAL A 199 -7.27 -2.77 -0.99
N SER A 200 -6.91 -2.09 -2.07
CA SER A 200 -7.32 -0.72 -2.37
C SER A 200 -7.94 -0.61 -3.76
N GLY A 201 -9.26 -0.62 -3.86
CA GLY A 201 -9.98 -0.61 -5.12
C GLY A 201 -9.89 -1.95 -5.84
N ILE A 202 -11.01 -2.38 -6.41
CA ILE A 202 -11.11 -3.60 -7.19
C ILE A 202 -11.50 -3.18 -8.59
N ALA A 203 -10.68 -3.52 -9.59
CA ALA A 203 -10.90 -3.04 -10.96
C ALA A 203 -12.12 -3.65 -11.64
N ASN A 204 -12.66 -4.76 -11.12
CA ASN A 204 -13.85 -5.41 -11.63
C ASN A 204 -14.97 -5.51 -10.57
N ALA A 205 -16.21 -5.62 -11.05
CA ALA A 205 -17.37 -5.84 -10.19
C ALA A 205 -17.33 -7.26 -9.60
N LEU A 206 -16.94 -7.40 -8.34
CA LEU A 206 -17.00 -8.64 -7.58
C LEU A 206 -18.19 -8.63 -6.63
N ASP A 207 -18.98 -9.71 -6.64
CA ASP A 207 -20.05 -9.91 -5.65
C ASP A 207 -19.47 -10.15 -4.26
N GLN A 208 -18.34 -10.88 -4.19
CA GLN A 208 -17.70 -11.26 -2.94
C GLN A 208 -16.18 -11.21 -3.05
N LEU A 209 -15.54 -10.65 -2.03
CA LEU A 209 -14.10 -10.69 -1.83
C LEU A 209 -13.78 -11.54 -0.60
N ILE A 210 -13.11 -12.67 -0.79
CA ILE A 210 -12.78 -13.57 0.33
C ILE A 210 -11.31 -13.37 0.71
N VAL A 211 -11.07 -13.03 1.98
CA VAL A 211 -9.75 -12.88 2.59
C VAL A 211 -9.58 -14.00 3.61
N ALA A 212 -8.89 -15.08 3.21
CA ALA A 212 -8.61 -16.23 4.07
C ALA A 212 -7.10 -16.37 4.29
N SER A 213 -6.62 -16.18 5.52
CA SER A 213 -5.20 -16.32 5.85
C SER A 213 -4.98 -16.52 7.34
N ALA A 214 -4.28 -17.60 7.71
CA ALA A 214 -3.99 -17.90 9.11
C ALA A 214 -2.87 -17.03 9.72
N SER A 215 -1.97 -16.50 8.88
CA SER A 215 -0.79 -15.73 9.30
C SER A 215 -1.04 -14.22 9.37
N LEU A 216 -2.10 -13.74 8.71
CA LEU A 216 -2.40 -12.32 8.56
C LEU A 216 -2.63 -11.61 9.89
N ARG A 217 -1.91 -10.52 10.13
CA ARG A 217 -1.97 -9.71 11.36
C ARG A 217 -2.57 -8.33 11.15
N SER A 218 -2.40 -7.75 9.95
CA SER A 218 -2.92 -6.44 9.60
C SER A 218 -3.63 -6.49 8.25
N LEU A 219 -4.88 -6.05 8.21
CA LEU A 219 -5.71 -5.96 7.01
C LEU A 219 -6.13 -4.51 6.82
N GLU A 220 -5.86 -3.96 5.64
CA GLU A 220 -6.31 -2.62 5.24
C GLU A 220 -7.17 -2.71 3.98
N LEU A 221 -8.39 -2.19 4.04
CA LEU A 221 -9.37 -2.19 2.97
C LEU A 221 -9.69 -0.74 2.57
N LYS A 222 -9.54 -0.42 1.29
CA LYS A 222 -9.93 0.88 0.71
C LYS A 222 -10.77 0.66 -0.54
N LEU A 223 -12.08 0.53 -0.41
CA LEU A 223 -12.93 0.14 -1.53
C LEU A 223 -13.63 1.38 -2.11
N LEU A 224 -13.21 1.77 -3.32
CA LEU A 224 -13.70 2.95 -4.03
C LEU A 224 -15.16 2.78 -4.50
N PHE A 225 -15.76 3.89 -4.93
CA PHE A 225 -17.20 4.02 -5.20
C PHE A 225 -17.82 3.00 -6.17
N ASP A 226 -17.04 2.36 -7.04
CA ASP A 226 -17.58 1.42 -8.03
C ASP A 226 -17.87 0.02 -7.47
N ASN A 227 -17.51 -0.26 -6.20
CA ASN A 227 -17.66 -1.57 -5.57
C ASN A 227 -18.88 -1.67 -4.62
N VAL A 228 -19.96 -0.92 -4.90
CA VAL A 228 -21.13 -0.63 -4.05
C VAL A 228 -21.84 -1.84 -3.41
N ASN A 229 -21.60 -3.08 -3.84
CA ASN A 229 -22.27 -4.27 -3.31
C ASN A 229 -21.32 -5.44 -2.99
N CYS A 230 -20.01 -5.22 -2.94
CA CYS A 230 -19.07 -6.30 -2.65
C CYS A 230 -19.14 -6.73 -1.18
N LEU A 231 -19.47 -8.00 -0.91
CA LEU A 231 -19.37 -8.59 0.42
C LEU A 231 -17.93 -9.08 0.67
N VAL A 232 -17.23 -8.45 1.61
CA VAL A 232 -15.90 -8.88 2.04
C VAL A 232 -16.03 -9.91 3.16
N LEU A 233 -15.60 -11.15 2.90
CA LEU A 233 -15.58 -12.23 3.90
C LEU A 233 -14.16 -12.43 4.42
N VAL A 234 -13.95 -12.19 5.71
CA VAL A 234 -12.63 -12.32 6.37
C VAL A 234 -12.61 -13.57 7.25
N ASP A 235 -11.71 -14.50 6.93
CA ASP A 235 -11.30 -15.65 7.73
C ASP A 235 -9.80 -15.55 8.05
N ALA A 236 -9.47 -14.70 9.01
CA ALA A 236 -8.10 -14.44 9.46
C ALA A 236 -8.00 -14.52 10.99
N PRO A 237 -7.80 -15.72 11.57
CA PRO A 237 -7.79 -15.90 13.03
C PRO A 237 -6.64 -15.16 13.74
N GLY A 238 -5.56 -14.82 13.03
CA GLY A 238 -4.42 -14.07 13.58
C GLY A 238 -4.55 -12.54 13.50
N LEU A 239 -5.67 -12.03 12.98
CA LEU A 239 -5.82 -10.61 12.67
C LEU A 239 -5.87 -9.75 13.94
N ARG A 240 -4.96 -8.77 14.03
CA ARG A 240 -4.84 -7.84 15.16
C ARG A 240 -5.27 -6.43 14.82
N CYS A 241 -4.98 -5.98 13.61
CA CYS A 241 -5.28 -4.63 13.15
C CYS A 241 -6.16 -4.71 11.90
N LEU A 242 -7.33 -4.07 11.96
CA LEU A 242 -8.22 -3.90 10.82
C LEU A 242 -8.35 -2.41 10.50
N LYS A 243 -8.01 -2.03 9.28
CA LYS A 243 -8.21 -0.69 8.75
C LYS A 243 -9.22 -0.73 7.61
N VAL A 244 -10.26 0.08 7.67
CA VAL A 244 -11.27 0.19 6.62
C VAL A 244 -11.42 1.66 6.32
N ASN A 245 -10.90 2.13 5.18
CA ASN A 245 -10.86 3.54 4.84
C ASN A 245 -11.58 3.83 3.52
N GLU A 246 -12.19 5.00 3.41
CA GLU A 246 -12.76 5.52 2.16
C GLU A 246 -13.85 4.62 1.51
N CYS A 247 -14.43 3.70 2.28
CA CYS A 247 -15.38 2.73 1.76
C CYS A 247 -16.80 3.30 1.62
N SER A 248 -17.44 3.03 0.48
CA SER A 248 -18.86 3.33 0.23
C SER A 248 -19.63 2.01 0.08
N TYR A 249 -20.65 1.78 0.90
CA TYR A 249 -21.54 0.60 0.84
C TYR A 249 -20.86 -0.75 1.12
N LEU A 250 -20.01 -0.81 2.13
CA LEU A 250 -19.26 -2.03 2.42
C LEU A 250 -20.02 -2.97 3.36
N ARG A 251 -20.15 -4.23 2.94
CA ARG A 251 -20.54 -5.35 3.82
C ARG A 251 -19.31 -6.16 4.18
N ILE A 252 -18.93 -6.19 5.46
CA ILE A 252 -17.83 -7.05 5.94
C ILE A 252 -18.41 -8.16 6.80
N GLY A 253 -18.12 -9.41 6.46
CA GLY A 253 -18.43 -10.62 7.21
C GLY A 253 -17.20 -11.23 7.86
N PHE A 254 -17.25 -11.60 9.13
CA PHE A 254 -16.19 -12.36 9.81
C PHE A 254 -16.64 -13.79 10.10
N ARG A 255 -15.82 -14.79 9.72
CA ARG A 255 -16.12 -16.22 9.99
C ARG A 255 -15.52 -16.73 11.30
N ARG A 256 -14.31 -16.29 11.68
CA ARG A 256 -13.55 -16.81 12.85
C ARG A 256 -12.78 -15.75 13.66
N VAL A 257 -12.90 -14.48 13.28
CA VAL A 257 -11.95 -13.40 13.66
C VAL A 257 -12.30 -12.71 14.99
N ALA A 258 -13.50 -12.93 15.53
CA ALA A 258 -14.09 -12.13 16.61
C ALA A 258 -13.18 -11.93 17.84
N ASN A 259 -12.41 -12.95 18.24
CA ASN A 259 -11.69 -12.91 19.51
C ASN A 259 -10.21 -12.48 19.43
N TYR A 260 -9.65 -12.09 18.28
CA TYR A 260 -8.21 -11.77 18.19
C TYR A 260 -7.90 -10.34 17.73
N LEU A 261 -8.92 -9.62 17.28
CA LEU A 261 -8.80 -8.24 16.83
C LEU A 261 -8.50 -7.32 18.03
N ALA A 262 -7.36 -6.63 17.99
CA ALA A 262 -6.90 -5.74 19.07
C ALA A 262 -7.14 -4.27 18.74
N GLU A 263 -6.99 -3.90 17.47
CA GLU A 263 -7.11 -2.54 16.96
C GLU A 263 -8.02 -2.54 15.73
N ALA A 264 -8.97 -1.61 15.71
CA ALA A 264 -9.81 -1.35 14.54
C ALA A 264 -9.84 0.14 14.24
N ASP A 265 -9.57 0.48 13.00
CA ASP A 265 -9.61 1.84 12.46
C ASP A 265 -10.60 1.80 11.28
N ILE A 266 -11.74 2.44 11.47
CA ILE A 266 -12.88 2.32 10.57
C ILE A 266 -13.33 3.73 10.17
N SER A 267 -12.98 4.12 8.95
CA SER A 267 -13.44 5.34 8.30
C SER A 267 -14.24 5.02 7.03
N PHE A 268 -15.51 5.43 7.00
CA PHE A 268 -16.34 5.34 5.79
C PHE A 268 -16.43 6.69 5.08
N ASN A 269 -16.52 6.66 3.75
CA ASN A 269 -16.74 7.85 2.96
C ASN A 269 -18.20 8.32 3.10
N ASN A 270 -18.36 9.61 3.41
CA ASN A 270 -19.63 10.20 3.85
C ASN A 270 -20.57 10.61 2.70
N TYR A 271 -20.29 10.18 1.46
CA TYR A 271 -20.87 10.83 0.28
C TYR A 271 -22.29 10.38 -0.07
N MET A 272 -22.81 9.27 0.48
CA MET A 272 -24.20 8.83 0.20
C MET A 272 -24.80 8.08 1.39
N PHE A 273 -25.97 8.54 1.85
CA PHE A 273 -26.72 8.11 3.05
C PHE A 273 -27.38 6.72 2.94
N GLN A 274 -26.67 5.62 2.68
CA GLN A 274 -27.30 4.29 2.69
C GLN A 274 -26.37 3.16 3.22
N GLU A 275 -26.82 2.55 4.32
CA GLU A 275 -26.56 1.18 4.83
C GLU A 275 -25.17 0.53 4.66
N ASN A 276 -24.11 1.12 5.23
CA ASN A 276 -22.92 0.33 5.56
C ASN A 276 -23.24 -0.68 6.69
N GLU A 277 -22.90 -1.95 6.49
CA GLU A 277 -23.17 -3.01 7.46
C GLU A 277 -21.93 -3.86 7.72
N ILE A 278 -21.46 -3.86 8.96
CA ILE A 278 -20.59 -4.95 9.43
C ILE A 278 -21.52 -6.10 9.79
N LEU A 279 -21.49 -7.16 8.98
CA LEU A 279 -22.27 -8.38 9.15
C LEU A 279 -21.41 -9.43 9.85
N CYS A 280 -22.06 -10.31 10.58
CA CYS A 280 -21.40 -11.46 11.18
C CYS A 280 -21.93 -12.67 10.44
N VAL A 281 -21.07 -13.42 9.76
CA VAL A 281 -21.46 -14.70 9.15
C VAL A 281 -20.79 -15.79 9.97
N VAL A 282 -21.44 -16.15 11.07
CA VAL A 282 -21.17 -17.42 11.74
C VAL A 282 -21.89 -18.46 10.88
N ASP A 283 -21.16 -19.40 10.30
CA ASP A 283 -21.72 -20.59 9.64
C ASP A 283 -22.47 -21.43 10.68
N LEU A 284 -23.67 -21.01 11.11
CA LEU A 284 -24.65 -21.80 11.84
C LEU A 284 -26.07 -21.26 11.56
N PRO A 285 -27.09 -22.15 11.47
CA PRO A 285 -28.45 -21.77 11.15
C PRO A 285 -29.05 -20.88 12.25
N ALA A 286 -29.48 -19.69 11.86
CA ALA A 286 -30.51 -18.86 12.49
C ALA A 286 -30.73 -19.03 14.01
N ALA A 287 -29.73 -18.72 14.84
CA ALA A 287 -29.92 -18.26 16.22
C ALA A 287 -28.59 -17.71 16.77
N GLN A 288 -28.59 -16.45 17.19
CA GLN A 288 -27.53 -15.77 17.95
C GLN A 288 -26.23 -15.44 17.18
N LEU A 289 -26.32 -14.43 16.31
CA LEU A 289 -25.18 -13.68 15.79
C LEU A 289 -24.70 -12.64 16.82
N TYR A 290 -23.92 -13.07 17.82
CA TYR A 290 -23.15 -12.16 18.66
C TYR A 290 -21.67 -12.34 18.31
N VAL A 291 -21.12 -11.44 17.50
CA VAL A 291 -19.66 -11.30 17.43
C VAL A 291 -19.25 -10.55 18.67
N THR A 292 -18.38 -11.13 19.47
CA THR A 292 -17.73 -10.48 20.60
C THR A 292 -16.38 -9.95 20.12
N PHE A 293 -16.20 -8.63 20.06
CA PHE A 293 -14.91 -7.97 19.89
C PHE A 293 -14.16 -7.91 21.22
N SER A 294 -14.10 -9.05 21.92
CA SER A 294 -13.66 -9.13 23.32
C SER A 294 -12.23 -8.62 23.51
N ASN A 295 -11.35 -8.72 22.52
CA ASN A 295 -9.98 -8.25 22.60
C ASN A 295 -9.74 -6.86 21.97
N LEU A 296 -10.78 -6.19 21.48
CA LEU A 296 -10.65 -4.87 20.87
C LEU A 296 -10.34 -3.83 21.95
N VAL A 297 -9.14 -3.24 21.88
CA VAL A 297 -8.62 -2.26 22.85
C VAL A 297 -8.75 -0.83 22.31
N SER A 298 -8.53 -0.64 21.00
CA SER A 298 -8.57 0.66 20.35
C SER A 298 -9.53 0.65 19.17
N LEU A 299 -10.43 1.63 19.13
CA LEU A 299 -11.38 1.85 18.05
C LEU A 299 -11.31 3.30 17.58
N GLU A 300 -10.95 3.51 16.32
CA GLU A 300 -11.00 4.81 15.66
C GLU A 300 -12.14 4.81 14.63
N LEU A 301 -12.98 5.85 14.66
CA LEU A 301 -14.20 5.95 13.87
C LEU A 301 -14.35 7.34 13.27
N ALA A 302 -14.36 7.44 11.95
CA ALA A 302 -14.61 8.72 11.28
C ALA A 302 -16.08 8.94 10.89
N THR A 303 -16.88 7.87 10.75
CA THR A 303 -18.28 7.93 10.30
C THR A 303 -19.03 6.64 10.69
N GLY A 304 -20.38 6.62 10.67
CA GLY A 304 -21.16 5.37 10.78
C GLY A 304 -21.69 4.98 12.17
N TRP A 305 -22.43 5.89 12.84
CA TRP A 305 -22.97 5.72 14.21
C TRP A 305 -23.71 4.40 14.49
N ARG A 306 -24.46 3.85 13.52
CA ARG A 306 -25.23 2.60 13.70
C ARG A 306 -24.36 1.38 14.00
N ILE A 307 -23.10 1.41 13.56
CA ILE A 307 -22.14 0.32 13.75
C ILE A 307 -21.57 0.37 15.19
N ILE A 308 -21.44 1.57 15.76
CA ILE A 308 -20.91 1.81 17.11
C ILE A 308 -21.72 1.05 18.17
N LEU A 309 -23.05 1.15 18.11
CA LEU A 309 -23.94 0.43 19.03
C LEU A 309 -23.77 -1.10 18.97
N LYS A 310 -23.49 -1.65 17.78
CA LYS A 310 -23.24 -3.08 17.62
C LYS A 310 -21.86 -3.46 18.16
N ILE A 311 -20.85 -2.61 18.00
CA ILE A 311 -19.50 -2.86 18.51
C ILE A 311 -19.46 -2.76 20.04
N PHE A 312 -20.07 -1.74 20.66
CA PHE A 312 -20.05 -1.58 22.12
C PHE A 312 -20.78 -2.67 22.90
N LYS A 313 -21.82 -3.27 22.33
CA LYS A 313 -22.46 -4.45 22.93
C LYS A 313 -21.55 -5.68 22.97
N SER A 314 -20.42 -5.62 22.27
CA SER A 314 -19.57 -6.75 21.96
C SER A 314 -18.10 -6.55 22.32
N ALA A 315 -17.67 -5.31 22.59
CA ALA A 315 -16.28 -4.92 22.83
C ALA A 315 -16.02 -4.61 24.31
N GLU A 316 -16.07 -5.63 25.16
CA GLU A 316 -16.00 -5.46 26.62
C GLU A 316 -14.67 -4.85 27.12
N ASN A 317 -13.55 -5.05 26.40
CA ASN A 317 -12.22 -4.56 26.79
C ASN A 317 -11.78 -3.29 26.04
N LEU A 318 -12.71 -2.54 25.45
CA LEU A 318 -12.39 -1.31 24.73
C LEU A 318 -11.87 -0.24 25.70
N GLU A 319 -10.64 0.21 25.50
CA GLU A 319 -9.98 1.21 26.36
C GLU A 319 -9.86 2.58 25.69
N VAL A 320 -9.64 2.61 24.37
CA VAL A 320 -9.42 3.83 23.59
C VAL A 320 -10.49 3.94 22.51
N LEU A 321 -11.19 5.07 22.49
CA LEU A 321 -12.18 5.41 21.48
C LEU A 321 -11.81 6.77 20.88
N ILE A 322 -11.55 6.80 19.58
CA ILE A 322 -11.30 8.02 18.84
C ILE A 322 -12.44 8.21 17.85
N ILE A 323 -13.09 9.37 17.88
CA ILE A 323 -14.19 9.69 16.98
C ILE A 323 -13.85 10.96 16.22
N HIS A 324 -13.70 10.82 14.91
CA HIS A 324 -13.51 11.93 13.99
C HIS A 324 -14.86 12.27 13.34
N LYS A 325 -15.22 13.56 13.27
CA LYS A 325 -16.26 14.18 12.43
C LYS A 325 -17.47 13.31 12.00
N GLY A 326 -18.45 13.14 12.88
CA GLY A 326 -19.78 12.65 12.53
C GLY A 326 -20.79 13.79 12.39
N TYR A 327 -21.38 14.00 11.20
CA TYR A 327 -22.46 14.98 10.95
C TYR A 327 -23.79 14.68 11.67
N ASP A 328 -23.82 13.75 12.65
CA ASP A 328 -25.06 13.22 13.24
C ASP A 328 -25.06 13.36 14.79
N ASN A 329 -25.67 14.46 15.23
CA ASN A 329 -26.45 14.74 16.45
C ASN A 329 -26.08 14.05 17.79
N LEU A 330 -25.66 14.89 18.76
CA LEU A 330 -25.55 14.64 20.21
C LEU A 330 -26.74 13.86 20.83
N LYS A 331 -27.97 14.03 20.31
CA LYS A 331 -29.17 13.30 20.77
C LYS A 331 -29.04 11.77 20.71
N ARG A 332 -28.15 11.22 19.88
CA ARG A 332 -27.96 9.77 19.79
C ARG A 332 -26.92 9.23 20.79
N TRP A 333 -26.06 10.09 21.35
CA TRP A 333 -25.15 9.72 22.45
C TRP A 333 -25.91 9.43 23.74
N SER A 334 -26.96 10.21 24.04
CA SER A 334 -27.81 9.98 25.20
C SER A 334 -28.54 8.62 25.13
N GLU A 335 -29.02 8.22 23.95
CA GLU A 335 -29.58 6.87 23.73
C GLU A 335 -28.56 5.75 23.96
N LEU A 336 -27.27 6.04 23.72
CA LEU A 336 -26.16 5.11 23.93
C LEU A 336 -25.89 4.87 25.43
N MET A 337 -25.97 5.94 26.23
CA MET A 337 -25.82 5.88 27.68
C MET A 337 -27.00 5.17 28.37
N GLU A 338 -28.20 5.25 27.81
CA GLU A 338 -29.37 4.48 28.29
C GLU A 338 -29.23 2.97 28.03
N GLY A 339 -28.41 2.56 27.04
CA GLY A 339 -28.28 1.19 26.57
C GLY A 339 -27.43 0.22 27.40
N GLN A 340 -26.91 0.63 28.57
CA GLN A 340 -26.08 -0.21 29.46
C GLN A 340 -24.93 -0.98 28.76
N CYS A 341 -24.09 -0.31 27.96
CA CYS A 341 -22.90 -0.97 27.42
C CYS A 341 -21.82 -1.09 28.52
N ALA A 342 -21.47 -2.31 28.91
CA ALA A 342 -20.51 -2.57 29.98
C ALA A 342 -19.13 -1.91 29.73
N CYS A 343 -18.68 -1.83 28.48
CA CYS A 343 -17.41 -1.20 28.11
C CYS A 343 -17.37 0.31 28.42
N LEU A 344 -18.49 1.03 28.21
CA LEU A 344 -18.61 2.46 28.50
C LEU A 344 -18.51 2.77 30.00
N LEU A 345 -18.88 1.80 30.84
CA LEU A 345 -18.95 1.97 32.29
C LEU A 345 -17.65 1.55 33.01
N TYR A 346 -16.91 0.58 32.48
CA TYR A 346 -15.83 -0.07 33.25
C TYR A 346 -14.46 -0.15 32.55
N SER A 347 -14.40 -0.11 31.22
CA SER A 347 -13.16 -0.43 30.48
C SER A 347 -12.57 0.77 29.75
N LEU A 348 -13.41 1.74 29.39
CA LEU A 348 -13.01 2.87 28.56
C LEU A 348 -12.22 3.90 29.36
N LYS A 349 -11.00 4.22 28.91
CA LYS A 349 -10.05 5.11 29.59
C LYS A 349 -9.83 6.41 28.83
N ILE A 350 -9.81 6.35 27.50
CA ILE A 350 -9.52 7.50 26.65
C ILE A 350 -10.64 7.63 25.62
N VAL A 351 -11.27 8.81 25.60
CA VAL A 351 -12.17 9.24 24.53
C VAL A 351 -11.55 10.48 23.90
N VAL A 352 -11.21 10.40 22.62
CA VAL A 352 -10.80 11.56 21.81
C VAL A 352 -11.91 11.86 20.82
N ILE A 353 -12.35 13.11 20.78
CA ILE A 353 -13.32 13.58 19.80
C ILE A 353 -12.68 14.78 19.10
N ASP A 354 -12.30 14.59 17.84
CA ASP A 354 -11.66 15.62 17.03
C ASP A 354 -12.71 16.39 16.21
N GLU A 355 -12.66 17.73 16.35
CA GLU A 355 -13.47 18.75 15.68
C GLU A 355 -15.00 18.60 15.83
N PHE A 356 -15.53 19.11 16.95
CA PHE A 356 -16.93 19.55 17.01
C PHE A 356 -17.08 20.90 16.29
N GLY A 357 -17.87 20.94 15.22
CA GLY A 357 -18.45 22.20 14.76
C GLY A 357 -19.60 22.60 15.69
N TRP A 358 -19.31 23.13 16.87
CA TRP A 358 -20.35 23.69 17.73
C TRP A 358 -20.98 24.89 17.01
N THR A 359 -22.29 24.84 16.80
CA THR A 359 -23.10 26.06 16.93
C THR A 359 -23.54 26.13 18.39
N ASP A 360 -23.40 27.28 19.03
CA ASP A 360 -23.58 27.50 20.48
C ASP A 360 -24.91 26.99 21.08
N ASP A 361 -25.88 26.59 20.26
CA ASP A 361 -27.20 26.11 20.67
C ASP A 361 -27.24 24.62 21.13
N GLU A 362 -26.16 23.85 21.01
CA GLU A 362 -26.15 22.40 21.33
C GLU A 362 -25.49 22.03 22.68
N LEU A 363 -25.09 23.02 23.49
CA LEU A 363 -24.49 22.81 24.84
C LEU A 363 -25.50 22.63 25.98
N GLU A 364 -26.80 22.83 25.73
CA GLU A 364 -27.84 22.73 26.76
C GLU A 364 -28.76 21.52 26.56
N VAL A 365 -28.27 20.29 26.76
CA VAL A 365 -29.09 19.13 27.18
C VAL A 365 -28.28 18.17 28.05
#